data_AF-A0A8J2K4V6-F1
#
_entry.id   AF-A0A8J2K4V6-F1
#
_cell.length_a   1.000
_cell.length_b   1.000
_cell.length_c   1.000
_cell.angle_alpha   90.00
_cell.angle_beta   90.00
_cell.angle_gamma   90.00
#
_symmetry.space_group_name_H-M   'P 1'
#
loop_
_entity.id
_entity.type
_entity.pdbx_description
1 polymer ?
#
loop_
_entity_poly.entity_id
_entity_poly.type
_entity_poly.pdbx_seq_one_letter_code
_entity_poly.pdbx_strand_id
1 'polypeptide(L)'
;MDMLIRRRSSGGARNLYHSFKVLLDLMNGMTTTMNKFQRYFHFTWTTALTHDKLNYGQFRDHHLLETLQWFKSGGYLNDTVLILMSDHGMRFGDIRSTLQGKIEDRMPFLYFVLPQWYQERYTRTQSKILEKIKNI
;
A
#
# COMPACT_ATOMS: atom_id res chain seq x y z
N MET A 1 -21.28 0.46 17.14
CA MET A 1 -21.05 1.65 17.97
C MET A 1 -20.26 2.63 17.13
N ASP A 2 -20.97 3.53 16.47
CA ASP A 2 -20.45 4.43 15.46
C ASP A 2 -19.75 5.61 16.16
N MET A 3 -18.42 5.66 16.11
CA MET A 3 -17.64 6.72 16.75
C MET A 3 -17.22 7.74 15.69
N LEU A 4 -18.13 8.69 15.47
CA LEU A 4 -17.91 9.95 14.77
C LEU A 4 -16.67 10.68 15.31
N ILE A 5 -15.50 10.44 14.72
CA ILE A 5 -14.34 11.33 14.86
C ILE A 5 -14.55 12.51 13.92
N ARG A 6 -15.46 13.41 14.32
CA ARG A 6 -15.45 14.80 13.87
C ARG A 6 -14.30 15.52 14.57
N ARG A 7 -13.06 15.31 14.12
CA ARG A 7 -11.93 16.19 14.46
C ARG A 7 -11.64 17.09 13.27
N ARG A 8 -11.87 18.39 13.50
CA ARG A 8 -11.61 19.51 12.59
C ARG A 8 -10.31 19.29 11.81
N SER A 9 -10.42 18.91 10.54
CA SER A 9 -9.30 18.97 9.60
C SER A 9 -9.49 20.22 8.73
N SER A 10 -8.46 21.06 8.72
CA SER A 10 -8.34 22.23 7.85
C SER A 10 -8.58 21.79 6.40
N GLY A 11 -9.16 22.67 5.57
CA GLY A 11 -9.67 22.35 4.22
C GLY A 11 -8.70 21.57 3.31
N GLY A 12 -7.38 21.70 3.49
CA GLY A 12 -6.37 20.94 2.74
C GLY A 12 -6.39 19.42 2.98
N ALA A 13 -6.62 18.96 4.21
CA ALA A 13 -6.66 17.54 4.54
C ALA A 13 -7.91 16.82 4.01
N ARG A 14 -8.98 17.57 3.71
CA ARG A 14 -10.21 17.05 3.07
C ARG A 14 -10.04 16.83 1.57
N ASN A 15 -9.31 17.68 0.85
CA ASN A 15 -9.07 17.43 -0.58
C ASN A 15 -8.12 16.24 -0.80
N LEU A 16 -7.12 16.08 0.07
CA LEU A 16 -6.26 14.89 0.12
C LEU A 16 -6.99 13.62 0.59
N TYR A 17 -8.16 13.77 1.23
CA TYR A 17 -9.03 12.64 1.62
C TYR A 17 -9.60 11.92 0.41
N HIS A 18 -10.05 12.68 -0.59
CA HIS A 18 -10.69 12.11 -1.75
C HIS A 18 -9.70 11.44 -2.70
N SER A 19 -8.49 11.98 -2.88
CA SER A 19 -7.54 11.45 -3.87
C SER A 19 -7.14 10.00 -3.58
N PHE A 20 -6.73 9.68 -2.35
CA PHE A 20 -6.29 8.31 -2.02
C PHE A 20 -7.41 7.29 -2.08
N LYS A 21 -8.60 7.65 -1.58
CA LYS A 21 -9.74 6.73 -1.64
C LYS A 21 -10.17 6.47 -3.08
N VAL A 22 -10.19 7.49 -3.93
CA VAL A 22 -10.52 7.34 -5.36
C VAL A 22 -9.53 6.40 -6.06
N LEU A 23 -8.24 6.48 -5.72
CA LEU A 23 -7.22 5.57 -6.24
C LEU A 23 -7.44 4.12 -5.80
N LEU A 24 -7.81 3.88 -4.54
CA LEU A 24 -8.18 2.55 -4.04
C LEU A 24 -9.47 2.02 -4.69
N ASP A 25 -10.48 2.88 -4.86
CA ASP A 25 -11.74 2.52 -5.50
C ASP A 25 -11.53 2.17 -6.98
N LEU A 26 -10.66 2.92 -7.68
CA LEU A 26 -10.26 2.62 -9.05
C LEU A 26 -9.58 1.26 -9.15
N MET A 27 -8.67 0.95 -8.22
CA MET A 27 -8.01 -0.35 -8.15
C MET A 27 -9.04 -1.48 -7.98
N ASN A 28 -9.99 -1.33 -7.06
CA ASN A 28 -11.05 -2.33 -6.85
C ASN A 28 -11.94 -2.49 -8.09
N GLY A 29 -12.33 -1.38 -8.73
CA GLY A 29 -13.11 -1.39 -9.97
C GLY A 29 -12.40 -2.09 -11.12
N MET A 30 -11.10 -1.81 -11.29
CA MET A 30 -10.26 -2.49 -12.28
C MET A 30 -10.15 -3.98 -11.98
N THR A 31 -9.95 -4.37 -10.72
CA THR A 31 -9.90 -5.79 -10.34
C THR A 31 -11.21 -6.52 -10.60
N THR A 32 -12.34 -5.96 -10.19
CA THR A 32 -13.65 -6.61 -10.40
C THR A 32 -14.05 -6.72 -11.87
N THR A 33 -13.68 -5.73 -12.68
CA THR A 33 -14.02 -5.70 -14.10
C THR A 33 -13.07 -6.56 -14.90
N MET A 34 -11.75 -6.32 -14.76
CA MET A 34 -10.75 -6.89 -15.66
C MET A 34 -10.45 -8.35 -15.35
N ASN A 35 -10.46 -8.79 -14.07
CA ASN A 35 -10.22 -10.19 -13.71
C ASN A 35 -11.15 -11.17 -14.45
N LYS A 36 -12.34 -10.70 -14.88
CA LYS A 36 -13.34 -11.54 -15.55
C LYS A 36 -13.07 -11.75 -17.04
N PHE A 37 -12.31 -10.86 -17.68
CA PHE A 37 -12.21 -10.82 -19.14
C PHE A 37 -10.80 -11.09 -19.65
N GLN A 38 -9.76 -10.62 -18.94
CA GLN A 38 -8.38 -10.75 -19.41
C GLN A 38 -7.35 -10.54 -18.29
N ARG A 39 -6.12 -10.98 -18.56
CA ARG A 39 -4.96 -10.59 -17.74
C ARG A 39 -4.69 -9.10 -17.94
N TYR A 40 -4.41 -8.39 -16.86
CA TYR A 40 -4.10 -6.96 -16.91
C TYR A 40 -2.99 -6.62 -15.92
N PHE A 41 -2.39 -5.47 -16.14
CA PHE A 41 -1.50 -4.82 -15.20
C PHE A 41 -2.12 -3.50 -14.79
N HIS A 42 -2.21 -3.24 -13.49
CA HIS A 42 -2.70 -1.99 -12.94
C HIS A 42 -1.66 -1.40 -12.00
N PHE A 43 -1.36 -0.13 -12.18
CA PHE A 43 -0.40 0.61 -11.36
C PHE A 43 -1.03 1.91 -10.89
N THR A 44 -0.97 2.14 -9.58
CA THR A 44 -1.49 3.33 -8.93
C THR A 44 -0.45 3.83 -7.93
N TRP A 45 -0.26 5.15 -7.90
CA TRP A 45 0.73 5.83 -7.07
C TRP A 45 0.13 7.07 -6.41
N THR A 46 0.54 7.37 -5.18
CA THR A 46 0.14 8.60 -4.47
C THR A 46 1.31 9.19 -3.71
N THR A 47 1.40 10.52 -3.70
CA THR A 47 2.31 11.29 -2.84
C THR A 47 1.55 12.08 -1.79
N ALA A 48 0.24 12.23 -1.96
CA ALA A 48 -0.55 13.29 -1.33
C ALA A 48 -0.62 13.22 0.21
N LEU A 49 -0.53 12.01 0.78
CA LEU A 49 -0.76 11.80 2.22
C LEU A 49 0.50 11.67 3.05
N THR A 50 1.60 11.24 2.45
CA THR A 50 2.81 10.85 3.17
C THR A 50 4.01 11.72 2.80
N HIS A 51 3.89 12.58 1.78
CA HIS A 51 5.03 13.35 1.28
C HIS A 51 5.43 14.50 2.23
N ASP A 52 4.48 15.30 2.72
CA ASP A 52 4.83 16.54 3.44
C ASP A 52 4.68 16.45 4.97
N LYS A 53 3.94 15.45 5.46
CA LYS A 53 3.51 15.36 6.86
C LYS A 53 3.62 13.92 7.36
N LEU A 54 4.54 13.68 8.28
CA LEU A 54 4.81 12.36 8.87
C LEU A 54 3.56 11.65 9.36
N ASN A 55 2.72 12.38 10.08
CA ASN A 55 1.58 11.78 10.77
C ASN A 55 0.31 11.75 9.91
N TYR A 56 0.38 12.02 8.61
CA TYR A 56 -0.84 12.04 7.76
C TYR A 56 -1.19 10.66 7.21
N GLY A 57 -0.23 9.74 7.12
CA GLY A 57 -0.48 8.35 6.72
C GLY A 57 -1.55 7.66 7.58
N GLN A 58 -1.55 7.91 8.89
CA GLN A 58 -2.51 7.30 9.83
C GLN A 58 -3.98 7.59 9.47
N PHE A 59 -4.26 8.72 8.80
CA PHE A 59 -5.64 9.08 8.48
C PHE A 59 -6.26 8.17 7.40
N ARG A 60 -5.46 7.33 6.73
CA ARG A 60 -5.91 6.46 5.64
C ARG A 60 -5.49 5.01 5.80
N ASP A 61 -4.83 4.69 6.89
CA ASP A 61 -4.46 3.32 7.24
C ASP A 61 -5.69 2.40 7.22
N HIS A 62 -6.82 2.88 7.73
CA HIS A 62 -8.08 2.16 7.69
C HIS A 62 -8.56 1.83 6.27
N HIS A 63 -8.51 2.77 5.33
CA HIS A 63 -8.97 2.51 3.95
C HIS A 63 -8.02 1.56 3.20
N LEU A 64 -6.72 1.66 3.45
CA LEU A 64 -5.77 0.69 2.90
C LEU A 64 -6.06 -0.71 3.47
N LEU A 65 -6.28 -0.82 4.77
CA LEU A 65 -6.65 -2.07 5.43
C LEU A 65 -7.95 -2.66 4.85
N GLU A 66 -8.99 -1.86 4.70
CA GLU A 66 -10.27 -2.27 4.09
C GLU A 66 -10.05 -2.83 2.68
N THR A 67 -9.28 -2.15 1.83
CA THR A 67 -8.95 -2.63 0.48
C THR A 67 -8.18 -3.95 0.53
N LEU A 68 -7.17 -4.08 1.39
CA LEU A 68 -6.39 -5.33 1.53
C LEU A 68 -7.26 -6.49 2.03
N GLN A 69 -8.15 -6.23 2.99
CA GLN A 69 -9.12 -7.21 3.47
C GLN A 69 -10.14 -7.60 2.39
N TRP A 70 -10.59 -6.65 1.56
CA TRP A 70 -11.45 -6.91 0.42
C TRP A 70 -10.77 -7.81 -0.61
N PHE A 71 -9.50 -7.54 -0.96
CA PHE A 71 -8.70 -8.40 -1.83
C PHE A 71 -8.60 -9.83 -1.30
N LYS A 72 -8.35 -9.97 0.01
CA LYS A 72 -8.20 -11.27 0.67
C LYS A 72 -9.53 -12.03 0.78
N SER A 73 -10.55 -11.41 1.35
CA SER A 73 -11.86 -12.05 1.61
C SER A 73 -12.67 -12.31 0.34
N GLY A 74 -12.50 -11.48 -0.69
CA GLY A 74 -13.12 -11.69 -2.01
C GLY A 74 -12.42 -12.73 -2.88
N GLY A 75 -11.30 -13.31 -2.41
CA GLY A 75 -10.54 -14.31 -3.18
C GLY A 75 -9.75 -13.73 -4.36
N TYR A 76 -9.70 -12.40 -4.52
CA TYR A 76 -9.00 -11.75 -5.64
C TYR A 76 -7.49 -12.03 -5.65
N LEU A 77 -6.89 -12.27 -4.48
CA LEU A 77 -5.49 -12.66 -4.35
C LEU A 77 -5.17 -14.05 -4.92
N ASN A 78 -6.18 -14.88 -5.22
CA ASN A 78 -5.93 -16.18 -5.86
C ASN A 78 -5.44 -16.03 -7.30
N ASP A 79 -5.79 -14.94 -7.99
CA ASP A 79 -5.41 -14.72 -9.40
C ASP A 79 -4.58 -13.44 -9.59
N THR A 80 -4.21 -12.78 -8.49
CA THR A 80 -3.53 -11.47 -8.50
C THR A 80 -2.24 -11.52 -7.73
N VAL A 81 -1.14 -11.07 -8.35
CA VAL A 81 0.07 -10.65 -7.63
C VAL A 81 -0.14 -9.19 -7.22
N LEU A 82 -0.22 -8.93 -5.93
CA LEU A 82 -0.32 -7.58 -5.39
C LEU A 82 1.07 -7.13 -4.92
N ILE A 83 1.47 -5.93 -5.33
CA ILE A 83 2.72 -5.29 -4.91
C ILE A 83 2.36 -4.00 -4.18
N LEU A 84 2.79 -3.88 -2.92
CA LEU A 84 2.73 -2.65 -2.15
C LEU A 84 4.14 -2.08 -2.06
N MET A 85 4.34 -0.82 -2.46
CA MET A 85 5.67 -0.23 -2.54
C MET A 85 5.71 1.26 -2.17
N SER A 86 6.90 1.70 -1.75
CA SER A 86 7.31 3.08 -1.58
C SER A 86 8.75 3.21 -2.08
N ASP A 87 9.07 4.29 -2.77
CA ASP A 87 10.42 4.59 -3.27
C ASP A 87 11.34 5.13 -2.18
N HIS A 88 10.76 5.73 -1.14
CA HIS A 88 11.46 6.23 0.05
C HIS A 88 10.52 6.37 1.27
N GLY A 89 11.09 6.62 2.45
CA GLY A 89 10.34 7.08 3.63
C GLY A 89 10.21 8.61 3.66
N MET A 90 10.11 9.23 4.83
CA MET A 90 9.95 10.70 4.91
C MET A 90 11.23 11.46 4.49
N ARG A 91 11.12 12.31 3.46
CA ARG A 91 12.25 13.09 2.90
C ARG A 91 12.14 14.60 3.10
N PHE A 92 11.21 15.05 3.93
CA PHE A 92 10.91 16.47 4.12
C PHE A 92 10.71 16.84 5.60
N GLY A 93 10.93 18.12 5.89
CA GLY A 93 10.75 18.70 7.22
C GLY A 93 11.87 18.41 8.22
N ASP A 94 11.69 18.93 9.44
CA ASP A 94 12.71 18.95 10.49
C ASP A 94 13.14 17.55 10.95
N ILE A 95 12.29 16.54 10.73
CA ILE A 95 12.60 15.14 11.09
C ILE A 95 13.92 14.66 10.47
N ARG A 96 14.33 15.17 9.31
CA ARG A 96 15.60 14.79 8.64
C ARG A 96 16.86 15.10 9.45
N SER A 97 16.77 16.04 10.38
CA SER A 97 17.88 16.35 11.30
C SER A 97 18.05 15.28 12.40
N THR A 98 17.03 14.48 12.65
CA THR A 98 17.04 13.39 13.63
C THR A 98 17.68 12.11 13.08
N LEU A 99 18.10 11.21 13.97
CA LEU A 99 18.55 9.87 13.57
C LEU A 99 17.45 9.11 12.82
N GLN A 100 16.21 9.17 13.30
CA GLN A 100 15.07 8.52 12.64
C GLN A 100 14.89 9.05 11.22
N GLY A 101 14.92 10.37 11.01
CA GLY A 101 14.76 10.95 9.67
C GLY A 101 15.86 10.54 8.70
N LYS A 102 17.10 10.33 9.17
CA LYS A 102 18.19 9.79 8.33
C LYS A 102 17.94 8.35 7.89
N ILE A 103 17.25 7.56 8.72
CA ILE A 103 16.81 6.20 8.38
C ILE A 103 15.66 6.31 7.38
N GLU A 104 14.60 7.04 7.70
CA GLU A 104 13.41 7.26 6.85
C GLU A 104 13.75 7.75 5.43
N ASP A 105 14.70 8.69 5.29
CA ASP A 105 15.15 9.21 3.98
C ASP A 105 15.75 8.11 3.08
N ARG A 106 16.14 6.96 3.65
CA ARG A 106 16.77 5.82 2.96
C ARG A 106 15.96 4.53 3.04
N MET A 107 14.68 4.58 3.43
CA MET A 107 13.83 3.39 3.53
C MET A 107 12.88 3.25 2.35
N PRO A 108 13.30 2.65 1.21
CA PRO A 108 12.34 2.13 0.26
C PRO A 108 11.58 0.96 0.88
N PHE A 109 10.33 0.79 0.47
CA PHE A 109 9.47 -0.30 0.92
C PHE A 109 9.00 -1.09 -0.30
N LEU A 110 9.07 -2.42 -0.24
CA LEU A 110 8.57 -3.29 -1.29
C LEU A 110 8.05 -4.58 -0.68
N TYR A 111 6.77 -4.86 -0.89
CA TYR A 111 6.09 -6.04 -0.37
C TYR A 111 5.28 -6.73 -1.45
N PHE A 112 5.51 -8.03 -1.61
CA PHE A 112 4.82 -8.87 -2.57
C PHE A 112 3.82 -9.77 -1.85
N VAL A 113 2.58 -9.77 -2.35
CA VAL A 113 1.55 -10.74 -2.00
C VAL A 113 1.33 -11.61 -3.22
N LEU A 114 1.83 -12.85 -3.14
CA LEU A 114 1.68 -13.84 -4.20
C LEU A 114 0.44 -14.70 -3.94
N PRO A 115 -0.24 -15.21 -4.99
CA PRO A 115 -1.31 -16.17 -4.82
C PRO A 115 -0.91 -17.38 -3.96
N GLN A 116 -1.80 -17.82 -3.07
CA GLN A 116 -1.48 -18.88 -2.11
C GLN A 116 -1.02 -20.17 -2.80
N TRP A 117 -1.71 -20.58 -3.86
CA TRP A 117 -1.35 -21.76 -4.65
C TRP A 117 0.05 -21.65 -5.26
N TYR A 118 0.52 -20.44 -5.58
CA TYR A 118 1.86 -20.22 -6.12
C TYR A 118 2.90 -20.45 -5.04
N GLN A 119 2.65 -19.97 -3.83
CA GLN A 119 3.55 -20.16 -2.69
C GLN A 119 3.69 -21.65 -2.35
N GLU A 120 2.56 -22.36 -2.31
CA GLU A 120 2.50 -23.80 -2.02
C GLU A 120 3.17 -24.65 -3.11
N ARG A 121 2.96 -24.29 -4.38
CA ARG A 121 3.53 -25.03 -5.52
C ARG A 121 5.02 -24.77 -5.71
N TYR A 122 5.49 -23.55 -5.42
CA TYR A 122 6.85 -23.10 -5.69
C TYR A 122 7.64 -22.78 -4.42
N THR A 123 7.40 -23.53 -3.34
CA THR A 123 8.10 -23.41 -2.06
C THR A 123 9.62 -23.41 -2.20
N ARG A 124 10.19 -24.31 -3.01
CA ARG A 124 11.64 -24.36 -3.25
C ARG A 124 12.18 -23.07 -3.88
N THR A 125 11.43 -22.46 -4.80
CA THR A 125 11.82 -21.20 -5.44
C THR A 125 11.73 -20.05 -4.44
N GLN A 126 10.65 -19.99 -3.64
CA GLN A 126 10.54 -19.01 -2.55
C GLN A 126 11.69 -19.12 -1.56
N SER A 127 12.03 -20.33 -1.07
CA SER A 127 13.14 -20.52 -0.13
C SER A 127 14.47 -20.02 -0.68
N LYS A 128 14.76 -20.28 -1.96
CA LYS A 128 15.96 -19.77 -2.62
C LYS A 128 15.99 -18.25 -2.72
N ILE A 129 14.85 -17.62 -3.05
CA ILE A 129 14.75 -16.16 -3.10
C ILE A 129 14.98 -15.57 -1.70
N LEU A 130 14.33 -16.14 -0.67
CA LEU A 130 14.46 -15.67 0.71
C LEU A 130 15.88 -15.86 1.26
N GLU A 131 16.55 -16.97 0.94
CA GLU A 131 17.96 -17.19 1.26
C GLU A 131 18.85 -16.12 0.63
N LYS A 132 18.61 -15.79 -0.63
CA LYS A 132 19.37 -14.76 -1.35
C LYS A 132 19.14 -13.37 -0.77
N ILE A 133 17.91 -13.04 -0.38
CA ILE A 133 17.56 -11.75 0.25
C ILE A 133 18.22 -11.60 1.62
N LYS A 134 18.34 -12.67 2.42
CA LYS A 134 19.00 -12.63 3.73
C LYS A 134 20.51 -12.36 3.67
N ASN A 135 21.10 -12.55 2.49
CA ASN A 135 22.54 -12.44 2.27
C ASN A 135 22.93 -11.16 1.51
N ILE A 136 22.00 -10.20 1.37
CA ILE A 136 22.23 -8.84 0.86
C ILE A 136 22.28 -7.89 2.07
#